data_AF-E4THS6-F1
#
_entry.id   AF-E4THS6-F1
#
_cell.length_a   1.000
_cell.length_b   1.000
_cell.length_c   1.000
_cell.angle_alpha   90.00
_cell.angle_beta   90.00
_cell.angle_gamma   90.00
#
_symmetry.space_group_name_H-M   'P 1'
#
loop_
_entity.id
_entity.type
_entity.pdbx_description
1 polymer ?
#
loop_
_entity_poly.entity_id
_entity_poly.type
_entity_poly.pdbx_seq_one_letter_code
_entity_poly.pdbx_strand_id
1 'polypeptide(L)'
;MIVYKNMRWDEIDFNVDNQDIQIKILRKNEALKGKIVKQNDFTKVYRVALNDGREVDIADFDEIDNFFEKNTIIFKNRTGLHREIRRYIDYSLQ
;
A
#
# COMPACT_ATOMS: atom_id res chain seq x y z
N MET A 1 3.55 -4.03 0.93
CA MET A 1 3.17 -3.52 2.28
C MET A 1 1.72 -3.04 2.28
N ILE A 2 1.02 -3.16 3.42
CA ILE A 2 -0.29 -2.54 3.64
C ILE A 2 -0.11 -1.19 4.31
N VAL A 3 -0.82 -0.17 3.86
CA VAL A 3 -0.80 1.19 4.38
C VAL A 3 -2.21 1.56 4.83
N TYR A 4 -2.35 1.87 6.12
CA TYR A 4 -3.61 2.27 6.72
C TYR A 4 -3.81 3.80 6.61
N LYS A 5 -5.06 4.26 6.74
CA LYS A 5 -5.40 5.71 6.72
C LYS A 5 -4.63 6.55 7.75
N ASN A 6 -4.22 5.96 8.87
CA ASN A 6 -3.40 6.64 9.89
C ASN A 6 -1.89 6.61 9.59
N MET A 7 -1.49 6.21 8.37
CA MET A 7 -0.10 6.07 7.92
C MET A 7 0.73 5.08 8.74
N ARG A 8 0.09 4.15 9.45
CA ARG A 8 0.77 2.92 9.87
C ARG A 8 0.88 2.00 8.66
N TRP A 9 1.93 1.19 8.63
CA TRP A 9 2.06 0.12 7.66
C TRP A 9 2.54 -1.15 8.33
N ASP A 10 2.21 -2.27 7.70
CA ASP A 10 2.70 -3.59 8.07
C ASP A 10 3.20 -4.32 6.82
N GLU A 11 4.18 -5.20 7.01
CA GLU A 11 4.60 -6.14 5.99
C GLU A 11 3.50 -7.20 5.81
N ILE A 12 3.18 -7.47 4.55
CA ILE A 12 2.12 -8.37 4.17
C ILE A 12 2.60 -9.33 3.10
N ASP A 13 2.06 -10.54 3.15
CA ASP A 13 1.96 -11.40 1.99
C ASP A 13 0.60 -11.16 1.33
N PHE A 14 0.63 -11.03 0.02
CA PHE A 14 -0.45 -10.48 -0.78
C PHE A 14 -0.74 -11.44 -1.93
N ASN A 15 -1.97 -11.94 -1.98
CA ASN A 15 -2.42 -12.80 -3.07
C ASN A 15 -3.73 -12.24 -3.66
N VAL A 16 -3.77 -12.17 -4.99
CA VAL A 16 -4.91 -11.69 -5.77
C VAL A 16 -5.49 -12.88 -6.53
N ASP A 17 -6.76 -13.18 -6.27
CA ASP A 17 -7.53 -14.12 -7.08
C ASP A 17 -8.69 -13.35 -7.74
N ASN A 18 -8.50 -12.99 -9.01
CA ASN A 18 -9.32 -12.03 -9.76
C ASN A 18 -9.47 -10.66 -9.08
N GLN A 19 -10.50 -10.49 -8.24
CA GLN A 19 -10.82 -9.25 -7.53
C GLN A 19 -10.89 -9.44 -6.01
N ASP A 20 -10.95 -10.70 -5.56
CA ASP A 20 -10.90 -11.03 -4.15
C ASP A 20 -9.43 -11.10 -3.73
N ILE A 21 -9.13 -10.42 -2.63
CA ILE A 21 -7.79 -10.32 -2.09
C ILE A 21 -7.73 -11.03 -0.75
N GLN A 22 -6.65 -11.78 -0.56
CA GLN A 22 -6.24 -12.27 0.75
C GLN A 22 -4.92 -11.61 1.13
N ILE A 23 -4.93 -10.93 2.28
CA ILE A 23 -3.77 -10.21 2.83
C ILE A 23 -3.38 -10.92 4.12
N LYS A 24 -2.16 -11.42 4.21
CA LYS A 24 -1.63 -11.98 5.45
C LYS A 24 -0.62 -11.02 6.06
N ILE A 25 -0.93 -10.49 7.24
CA ILE A 25 -0.02 -9.62 7.99
C ILE A 25 1.05 -10.49 8.65
N LEU A 26 2.29 -10.38 8.18
CA LEU A 26 3.38 -11.27 8.58
C LEU A 26 3.70 -11.17 10.07
N ARG A 27 3.71 -9.95 10.62
CA ARG A 27 4.04 -9.70 12.04
C ARG A 27 2.97 -10.17 13.02
N LYS A 28 1.72 -10.29 12.58
CA LYS A 28 0.56 -10.55 13.45
C LYS A 28 -0.07 -11.91 13.20
N ASN A 29 0.38 -12.64 12.17
CA ASN A 29 -0.24 -13.86 11.67
C ASN A 29 -1.77 -13.71 11.49
N GLU A 30 -2.19 -12.51 11.08
CA GLU A 30 -3.59 -12.14 10.88
C GLU A 30 -3.88 -12.12 9.39
N ALA A 31 -5.02 -12.68 8.97
CA ALA A 31 -5.46 -12.66 7.58
C ALA A 31 -6.65 -11.70 7.42
N LEU A 32 -6.54 -10.77 6.48
CA LEU A 32 -7.60 -9.88 6.05
C LEU A 32 -8.08 -10.30 4.66
N LYS A 33 -9.36 -10.07 4.41
CA LYS A 33 -9.99 -10.31 3.12
C LYS A 33 -10.74 -9.07 2.66
N GLY A 34 -10.74 -8.84 1.36
CA GLY A 34 -11.39 -7.67 0.78
C GLY A 34 -11.40 -7.74 -0.74
N LYS A 35 -11.79 -6.63 -1.34
CA LYS A 35 -11.89 -6.47 -2.80
C LYS A 35 -11.08 -5.29 -3.29
N ILE A 36 -10.50 -5.44 -4.48
CA ILE A 36 -9.84 -4.33 -5.18
C ILE A 36 -10.91 -3.32 -5.62
N VAL A 37 -10.75 -2.07 -5.18
CA VAL A 37 -11.59 -0.93 -5.60
C VAL A 37 -10.92 -0.14 -6.72
N LYS A 38 -9.59 0.01 -6.63
CA LYS A 38 -8.75 0.63 -7.66
C LYS A 38 -7.41 -0.08 -7.71
N GLN A 39 -6.79 -0.15 -8.87
CA GLN A 39 -5.44 -0.65 -9.01
C GLN A 39 -4.68 0.09 -10.11
N ASN A 40 -3.37 0.14 -9.95
CA ASN A 40 -2.43 0.55 -10.97
C ASN A 40 -1.31 -0.49 -11.01
N ASP A 41 -1.33 -1.31 -12.07
CA ASP A 41 -0.37 -2.41 -12.23
C ASP A 41 1.04 -1.89 -12.57
N PHE A 42 1.18 -0.66 -13.09
CA PHE A 42 2.49 -0.07 -13.39
C PHE A 42 3.23 0.35 -12.12
N THR A 43 2.53 0.97 -11.17
CA THR A 43 3.11 1.36 -9.87
C THR A 43 2.91 0.31 -8.78
N LYS A 44 2.25 -0.81 -9.10
CA LYS A 44 1.88 -1.90 -8.17
C LYS A 44 1.16 -1.38 -6.92
N VAL A 45 0.26 -0.40 -7.11
CA VAL A 45 -0.56 0.16 -6.03
C VAL A 45 -1.99 -0.33 -6.17
N TYR A 46 -2.55 -0.84 -5.07
CA TYR A 46 -3.91 -1.35 -4.99
C TYR A 46 -4.65 -0.67 -3.86
N ARG A 47 -5.89 -0.26 -4.09
CA ARG A 47 -6.83 0.16 -3.05
C ARG A 47 -7.80 -0.96 -2.77
N VAL A 48 -7.88 -1.38 -1.52
CA VAL A 48 -8.67 -2.52 -1.10
C VAL A 48 -9.73 -2.09 -0.10
N ALA A 49 -10.98 -2.42 -0.40
CA ALA A 49 -12.07 -2.38 0.57
C ALA A 49 -12.12 -3.72 1.30
N LEU A 50 -11.83 -3.69 2.60
CA LEU A 50 -11.89 -4.88 3.46
C LEU A 50 -13.34 -5.22 3.80
N ASN A 51 -13.59 -6.49 4.10
CA ASN A 51 -14.93 -6.98 4.44
C ASN A 51 -15.49 -6.36 5.74
N ASP A 52 -14.65 -5.81 6.60
CA ASP A 52 -15.03 -5.11 7.83
C ASP A 52 -15.37 -3.62 7.63
N GLY A 53 -15.42 -3.16 6.37
CA GLY A 53 -15.75 -1.78 6.00
C GLY A 53 -14.57 -0.81 6.05
N ARG A 54 -13.37 -1.26 6.42
CA ARG A 54 -12.15 -0.44 6.34
C ARG A 54 -11.64 -0.39 4.91
N GLU A 55 -10.90 0.67 4.60
CA GLU A 55 -10.19 0.83 3.34
C GLU A 55 -8.70 0.95 3.63
N VAL A 56 -7.91 0.21 2.87
CA VAL A 56 -6.46 0.13 2.99
C VAL A 56 -5.83 0.22 1.61
N ASP A 57 -4.62 0.77 1.55
CA ASP A 57 -3.84 0.78 0.33
C ASP A 57 -2.73 -0.27 0.44
N ILE A 58 -2.43 -0.96 -0.64
CA ILE A 58 -1.31 -1.89 -0.76
C ILE A 58 -0.36 -1.28 -1.77
N ALA A 59 0.92 -1.24 -1.42
CA ALA A 59 1.96 -0.79 -2.32
C ALA A 59 3.20 -1.66 -2.15
N ASP A 60 3.94 -1.85 -3.24
CA ASP A 60 5.24 -2.49 -3.22
C ASP A 60 6.28 -1.51 -2.65
N PHE A 61 7.04 -1.94 -1.64
CA PHE A 61 8.03 -1.07 -1.01
C PHE A 61 9.20 -0.81 -1.97
N ASP A 62 9.60 -1.81 -2.75
CA ASP A 62 10.73 -1.69 -3.66
C ASP A 62 10.40 -0.73 -4.81
N GLU A 63 9.14 -0.73 -5.29
CA GLU A 63 8.69 0.25 -6.30
C GLU A 63 8.64 1.68 -5.76
N ILE A 64 8.21 1.85 -4.51
CA ILE A 64 8.23 3.16 -3.84
C ILE A 64 9.66 3.66 -3.67
N ASP A 65 10.55 2.80 -3.19
CA ASP A 65 11.94 3.17 -2.94
C ASP A 65 12.65 3.54 -4.24
N ASN A 66 12.49 2.71 -5.28
CA ASN A 66 12.97 3.02 -6.63
C ASN A 66 12.41 4.34 -7.18
N PHE A 67 11.14 4.64 -6.93
CA PHE A 67 10.53 5.91 -7.34
C PHE A 67 11.17 7.09 -6.60
N PHE A 68 11.40 6.98 -5.28
CA PHE A 68 12.04 8.03 -4.51
C PHE A 68 13.48 8.27 -4.95
N GLU A 69 14.26 7.21 -5.19
CA GLU A 69 15.62 7.32 -5.69
C GLU A 69 15.67 8.00 -7.06
N LYS A 70 14.88 7.53 -8.04
CA LYS A 70 14.85 8.10 -9.40
C LYS A 70 14.46 9.58 -9.44
N ASN A 71 13.59 10.00 -8.53
CA ASN A 71 13.12 11.38 -8.46
C ASN A 71 13.90 12.23 -7.44
N THR A 72 14.97 11.69 -6.85
CA THR A 72 15.81 12.38 -5.85
C THR A 72 14.97 12.94 -4.68
N ILE A 73 13.98 12.17 -4.24
CA ILE A 73 13.08 12.55 -3.15
C ILE A 73 13.79 12.29 -1.82
N ILE A 74 14.11 13.37 -1.10
CA ILE A 74 14.81 13.30 0.19
C ILE A 74 13.86 13.75 1.31
N PHE A 75 13.67 12.89 2.30
CA PHE A 75 12.88 13.18 3.49
C PHE A 75 13.78 13.28 4.73
N LYS A 76 13.59 14.35 5.52
CA LYS A 76 14.42 14.66 6.71
C LYS A 76 13.94 13.97 7.99
N ASN A 77 12.70 13.47 8.00
CA ASN A 77 12.09 12.84 9.16
C ASN A 77 10.98 11.87 8.75
N ARG A 78 10.49 11.10 9.72
CA ARG A 78 9.42 10.11 9.53
C ARG A 78 8.12 10.72 8.97
N THR A 79 7.76 11.93 9.39
CA THR A 79 6.58 12.63 8.88
C THR A 79 6.72 12.96 7.39
N GLY A 80 7.92 13.34 6.93
CA GLY A 80 8.23 13.56 5.53
C GLY A 80 8.07 12.27 4.72
N LEU A 81 8.62 11.15 5.20
CA LEU A 81 8.44 9.85 4.57
C LEU A 81 6.95 9.48 4.41
N HIS A 82 6.16 9.62 5.49
CA HIS A 82 4.72 9.33 5.44
C HIS A 82 4.02 10.17 4.36
N ARG A 83 4.35 11.46 4.26
CA ARG A 83 3.77 12.37 3.27
C ARG A 83 4.08 11.92 1.84
N GLU A 84 5.33 11.55 1.57
CA GLU A 84 5.75 11.14 0.22
C GLU A 84 5.18 9.77 -0.17
N ILE A 85 5.10 8.82 0.76
CA ILE A 85 4.40 7.54 0.53
C ILE A 85 2.93 7.79 0.18
N ARG A 86 2.25 8.66 0.94
CA ARG A 86 0.85 8.99 0.66
C ARG A 86 0.68 9.63 -0.71
N ARG A 87 1.54 10.57 -1.07
CA ARG A 87 1.55 11.21 -2.39
C ARG A 87 1.75 10.21 -3.53
N TYR A 88 2.69 9.28 -3.37
CA TYR A 88 2.92 8.22 -4.35
C TYR A 88 1.67 7.36 -4.58
N ILE A 89 1.02 6.94 -3.50
CA ILE A 89 -0.21 6.13 -3.55
C ILE A 89 -1.35 6.92 -4.20
N ASP A 90 -1.56 8.16 -3.79
CA ASP A 90 -2.64 8.98 -4.32
C ASP A 90 -2.43 9.30 -5.80
N TYR A 91 -1.20 9.62 -6.22
CA TYR A 91 -0.85 9.83 -7.63
C TYR A 91 -1.05 8.55 -8.46
N SER A 92 -0.68 7.40 -7.91
CA SER A 92 -0.83 6.10 -8.59
C SER A 92 -2.28 5.72 -8.85
N LEU A 93 -3.21 6.16 -7.99
CA LEU A 93 -4.62 5.77 -8.01
C LEU A 93 -5.56 6.88 -8.50
N GLN A 94 -5.03 7.98 -9.03
CA GLN A 94 -5.81 9.02 -9.72
C GLN A 94 -6.55 8.41 -10.90
#